data_AF-A0A2U8FQ83-F1
#
_entry.id   AF-A0A2U8FQ83-F1
#
_cell.length_a   1.000
_cell.length_b   1.000
_cell.length_c   1.000
_cell.angle_alpha   90.00
_cell.angle_beta   90.00
_cell.angle_gamma   90.00
#
_symmetry.space_group_name_H-M   'P 1'
#
loop_
_entity.id
_entity.type
_entity.pdbx_description
1 polymer ?
#
loop_
_entity_poly.entity_id
_entity_poly.type
_entity_poly.pdbx_seq_one_letter_code
_entity_poly.pdbx_strand_id
1 'polypeptide(L)'
;MSRTAPTSAWLGRVAGIGCIVCLLAGHPGTPAHVHHIRTGQGGAQRAPDELVIPLCPEHHTGDTGLHTDRELFALMWGSELDLLALTIREVCRQLYLEGKLK
;
A
#
# COMPACT_ATOMS: atom_id res chain seq x y z
N MET A 1 -21.01 -13.87 11.58
CA MET A 1 -19.70 -13.21 11.50
C MET A 1 -19.89 -11.93 10.71
N SER A 2 -19.86 -10.77 11.37
CA SER A 2 -20.06 -9.48 10.69
C SER A 2 -18.93 -9.28 9.70
N ARG A 3 -19.25 -9.19 8.40
CA ARG A 3 -18.33 -8.68 7.40
C ARG A 3 -18.18 -7.19 7.71
N THR A 4 -17.20 -6.83 8.52
CA THR A 4 -16.78 -5.43 8.62
C THR A 4 -16.29 -5.08 7.23
N ALA A 5 -17.10 -4.34 6.47
CA ALA A 5 -16.68 -3.79 5.20
C ALA A 5 -15.33 -3.11 5.42
N PRO A 6 -14.35 -3.30 4.53
CA PRO A 6 -13.17 -2.49 4.60
C PRO A 6 -13.63 -1.04 4.47
N THR A 7 -13.39 -0.26 5.51
CA THR A 7 -13.99 1.06 5.60
C THR A 7 -13.34 1.95 4.54
N SER A 8 -14.14 2.70 3.81
CA SER A 8 -13.65 3.80 2.95
C SER A 8 -12.63 4.70 3.66
N ALA A 9 -12.70 4.77 5.00
CA ALA A 9 -11.73 5.41 5.87
C ALA A 9 -10.33 4.77 5.83
N TRP A 10 -10.18 3.44 5.86
CA TRP A 10 -8.87 2.78 5.75
C TRP A 10 -8.23 3.07 4.40
N LEU A 11 -8.98 2.84 3.32
CA LEU A 11 -8.50 3.10 1.96
C LEU A 11 -8.11 4.58 1.76
N GLY A 12 -8.92 5.50 2.29
CA GLY A 12 -8.62 6.93 2.25
C GLY A 12 -7.35 7.30 3.02
N ARG A 13 -7.11 6.68 4.19
CA ARG A 13 -5.87 6.87 4.95
C ARG A 13 -4.67 6.35 4.19
N VAL A 14 -4.76 5.14 3.64
CA VAL A 14 -3.67 4.54 2.85
C VAL A 14 -3.35 5.42 1.64
N ALA A 15 -4.35 5.83 0.86
CA ALA A 15 -4.15 6.74 -0.27
C ALA A 15 -3.53 8.09 0.17
N GLY A 16 -3.94 8.60 1.33
CA GLY A 16 -3.45 9.86 1.92
C GLY A 16 -1.98 9.82 2.36
N ILE A 17 -1.37 8.65 2.52
CA ILE A 17 0.09 8.52 2.74
C ILE A 17 0.87 9.05 1.53
N GLY A 18 0.30 8.90 0.34
CA GLY A 18 1.04 8.97 -0.92
C GLY A 18 1.83 7.69 -1.18
N CYS A 19 2.57 7.64 -2.29
CA CYS A 19 3.24 6.43 -2.74
C CYS A 19 4.27 5.97 -1.70
N ILE A 20 4.11 4.72 -1.22
CA ILE A 20 4.98 4.16 -0.17
C ILE A 20 6.43 4.03 -0.65
N VAL A 21 6.63 3.72 -1.94
CA VAL A 21 7.95 3.65 -2.56
C VAL A 21 8.58 5.04 -2.65
N CYS A 22 7.83 6.06 -3.09
CA CYS A 22 8.32 7.44 -3.11
C CYS A 22 8.67 7.93 -1.70
N LEU A 23 7.87 7.57 -0.69
CA LEU A 23 8.17 7.88 0.71
C LEU A 23 9.51 7.27 1.15
N LEU A 24 9.75 5.98 0.85
CA LEU A 24 11.04 5.32 1.12
C LEU A 24 12.21 6.00 0.39
N ALA A 25 11.97 6.46 -0.84
CA ALA A 25 12.94 7.19 -1.64
C ALA A 25 13.11 8.67 -1.23
N GLY A 26 12.48 9.13 -0.13
CA GLY A 26 12.62 10.51 0.37
C GLY A 26 11.70 11.55 -0.29
N HIS A 27 10.67 11.11 -1.02
CA HIS A 27 9.70 11.95 -1.74
C HIS A 27 8.28 11.76 -1.16
N PRO A 28 8.02 12.22 0.09
CA PRO A 28 6.75 12.01 0.77
C PRO A 28 5.58 12.72 0.05
N GLY A 29 4.38 12.17 0.17
CA GLY A 29 3.15 12.80 -0.33
C GLY A 29 2.92 12.72 -1.85
N THR A 30 3.76 11.96 -2.58
CA THR A 30 3.53 11.70 -4.01
C THR A 30 2.15 11.06 -4.20
N PRO A 31 1.23 11.62 -5.02
CA PRO A 31 -0.12 11.09 -5.16
C PRO A 31 -0.14 9.61 -5.57
N ALA A 32 -1.01 8.83 -4.94
CA ALA A 32 -1.05 7.38 -5.10
C ALA A 32 -2.47 6.84 -5.25
N HIS A 33 -2.58 5.74 -5.98
CA HIS A 33 -3.74 4.87 -6.00
C HIS A 33 -3.51 3.68 -5.07
N VAL A 34 -4.61 3.08 -4.63
CA VAL A 34 -4.58 1.88 -3.78
C VAL A 34 -4.37 0.66 -4.66
N HIS A 35 -3.33 -0.11 -4.34
CA HIS A 35 -3.04 -1.42 -4.92
C HIS A 35 -3.37 -2.51 -3.90
N HIS A 36 -4.25 -3.45 -4.25
CA HIS A 36 -4.47 -4.68 -3.48
C HIS A 36 -3.36 -5.69 -3.78
N ILE A 37 -2.69 -6.14 -2.72
CA ILE A 37 -1.59 -7.10 -2.89
C ILE A 37 -2.06 -8.37 -3.58
N ARG A 38 -1.18 -8.97 -4.38
CA ARG A 38 -1.40 -10.24 -5.06
C ARG A 38 -0.73 -11.40 -4.33
N THR A 39 0.23 -11.12 -3.45
CA THR A 39 0.87 -12.16 -2.63
C THR A 39 -0.18 -12.92 -1.81
N GLY A 40 -0.21 -14.25 -1.97
CA GLY A 40 -1.15 -15.14 -1.29
C GLY A 40 -2.58 -15.16 -1.86
N GLN A 41 -2.87 -14.45 -2.96
CA GLN A 41 -4.19 -14.43 -3.59
C GLN A 41 -4.23 -15.32 -4.84
N GLY A 42 -5.33 -16.06 -5.04
CA GLY A 42 -5.58 -16.78 -6.29
C GLY A 42 -5.82 -15.83 -7.48
N GLY A 43 -5.68 -16.29 -8.72
CA GLY A 43 -5.69 -15.44 -9.93
C GLY A 43 -6.95 -14.57 -10.11
N ALA A 44 -8.11 -15.03 -9.62
CA ALA A 44 -9.37 -14.28 -9.66
C ALA A 44 -9.75 -13.62 -8.31
N GLN A 45 -8.91 -13.76 -7.29
CA GLN A 45 -9.19 -13.26 -5.95
C GLN A 45 -8.58 -11.88 -5.75
N ARG A 46 -9.37 -10.99 -5.14
CA ARG A 46 -8.90 -9.70 -4.63
C ARG A 46 -8.59 -9.86 -3.14
N ALA A 47 -7.47 -9.31 -2.70
CA ALA A 47 -7.18 -9.23 -1.27
C ALA A 47 -8.24 -8.37 -0.54
N PRO A 48 -8.41 -8.55 0.78
CA PRO A 48 -9.17 -7.62 1.62
C PRO A 48 -8.63 -6.20 1.49
N ASP A 49 -9.47 -5.17 1.67
CA ASP A 49 -8.99 -3.79 1.49
C ASP A 49 -8.06 -3.32 2.63
N GLU A 50 -7.91 -4.10 3.71
CA GLU A 50 -6.86 -3.94 4.72
C GLU A 50 -5.46 -4.31 4.19
N LEU A 51 -5.39 -5.15 3.14
CA LEU A 51 -4.15 -5.65 2.55
C LEU A 51 -3.83 -4.90 1.26
N VAL A 52 -3.57 -3.61 1.41
CA VAL A 52 -3.33 -2.68 0.30
C VAL A 52 -2.09 -1.82 0.55
N ILE A 53 -1.47 -1.37 -0.55
CA ILE A 53 -0.35 -0.42 -0.54
C ILE A 53 -0.65 0.78 -1.46
N PRO A 54 -0.22 2.00 -1.11
CA PRO A 54 -0.39 3.16 -1.97
C PRO A 54 0.78 3.27 -2.95
N LEU A 55 0.50 3.24 -4.26
CA LEU A 55 1.51 3.37 -5.31
C LEU A 55 1.13 4.50 -6.30
N CYS A 56 2.13 5.30 -6.70
CA CYS A 56 1.95 6.25 -7.80
C CYS A 56 1.89 5.50 -9.15
N PRO A 57 1.44 6.13 -10.25
CA PRO A 57 1.36 5.47 -11.55
C PRO A 57 2.66 4.79 -11.98
N GLU A 58 3.82 5.42 -11.76
CA GLU A 58 5.13 4.85 -12.09
C GLU A 58 5.39 3.54 -11.32
N HIS A 59 5.29 3.57 -9.99
CA HIS A 59 5.54 2.39 -9.17
C HIS A 59 4.40 1.36 -9.21
N HIS A 60 3.22 1.71 -9.71
CA HIS A 60 2.09 0.78 -9.83
C HIS A 60 2.14 0.03 -11.16
N THR A 61 2.17 0.75 -12.29
CA THR A 61 2.03 0.22 -13.65
C THR A 61 3.01 0.84 -14.66
N GLY A 62 3.93 1.70 -14.22
CA GLY A 62 4.96 2.28 -15.08
C GLY A 62 6.05 1.29 -15.47
N ASP A 63 7.11 1.77 -16.09
CA ASP A 63 8.17 0.92 -16.65
C ASP A 63 8.88 0.10 -15.56
N THR A 64 9.01 0.69 -14.37
CA THR A 64 9.58 0.02 -13.19
C THR A 64 8.51 -0.41 -12.19
N GLY A 65 7.24 -0.44 -12.62
CA GLY A 65 6.09 -0.66 -11.77
C GLY A 65 5.88 -2.11 -11.36
N LEU A 66 5.19 -2.29 -10.23
CA LEU A 66 4.91 -3.60 -9.66
C LEU A 66 4.14 -4.52 -10.61
N HIS A 67 3.19 -3.99 -11.38
CA HIS A 67 2.45 -4.79 -12.37
C HIS A 67 3.23 -5.07 -13.66
N THR A 68 4.36 -4.40 -13.86
CA THR A 68 5.19 -4.53 -15.07
C THR A 68 6.23 -5.63 -14.88
N ASP A 69 7.01 -5.54 -13.81
CA ASP A 69 7.98 -6.57 -13.44
C ASP A 69 8.07 -6.69 -11.92
N ARG A 70 7.44 -7.74 -11.38
CA ARG A 70 7.37 -7.98 -9.93
C ARG A 70 8.73 -8.34 -9.33
N GLU A 71 9.58 -9.04 -10.09
CA GLU A 71 10.88 -9.50 -9.60
C GLU A 71 11.84 -8.32 -9.51
N LEU A 72 11.93 -7.52 -10.57
CA LEU A 72 12.73 -6.30 -10.59
C LEU A 72 12.21 -5.30 -9.55
N PHE A 73 10.89 -5.10 -9.47
CA PHE A 73 10.29 -4.23 -8.47
C PHE A 73 10.69 -4.65 -7.05
N ALA A 74 10.58 -5.95 -6.74
CA ALA A 74 10.94 -6.47 -5.41
C ALA A 74 12.44 -6.32 -5.11
N LEU A 75 13.30 -6.47 -6.11
CA LEU A 75 14.74 -6.26 -5.96
C LEU A 75 15.08 -4.80 -5.63
N MET A 76 14.36 -3.84 -6.21
CA MET A 76 14.59 -2.41 -5.99
C MET A 76 13.97 -1.90 -4.68
N TRP A 77 12.76 -2.33 -4.36
CA TRP A 77 11.92 -1.67 -3.34
C TRP A 77 11.44 -2.60 -2.21
N GLY A 78 11.68 -3.90 -2.32
CA GLY A 78 11.14 -4.92 -1.41
C GLY A 78 9.82 -5.52 -1.91
N SER A 79 9.40 -6.60 -1.27
CA SER A 79 8.20 -7.34 -1.66
C SER A 79 6.91 -6.57 -1.34
N GLU A 80 5.79 -7.02 -1.92
CA GLU A 80 4.45 -6.52 -1.56
C GLU A 80 4.18 -6.59 -0.04
N LEU A 81 4.70 -7.62 0.64
CA LEU A 81 4.52 -7.78 2.08
C LEU A 81 5.39 -6.81 2.88
N ASP A 82 6.61 -6.52 2.41
CA ASP A 82 7.47 -5.52 3.04
C ASP A 82 6.83 -4.13 2.94
N LEU A 83 6.35 -3.77 1.75
CA LEU A 83 5.66 -2.51 1.52
C LEU A 83 4.32 -2.43 2.27
N LEU A 84 3.62 -3.54 2.43
CA LEU A 84 2.41 -3.61 3.26
C LEU A 84 2.75 -3.34 4.73
N ALA A 85 3.78 -3.98 5.28
CA ALA A 85 4.20 -3.75 6.66
C ALA A 85 4.54 -2.28 6.91
N LEU A 86 5.22 -1.63 5.96
CA LEU A 86 5.53 -0.20 6.01
C LEU A 86 4.27 0.68 5.91
N THR A 87 3.32 0.31 5.05
CA THR A 87 2.03 1.00 4.91
C THR A 87 1.25 0.94 6.23
N ILE A 88 1.14 -0.25 6.84
CA ILE A 88 0.46 -0.43 8.12
C ILE A 88 1.16 0.38 9.22
N ARG A 89 2.50 0.36 9.27
CA ARG A 89 3.28 1.18 10.21
C ARG A 89 2.93 2.65 10.08
N GLU A 90 2.82 3.16 8.86
CA GLU A 90 2.52 4.57 8.60
C GLU A 90 1.07 4.93 8.98
N VAL A 91 0.09 4.06 8.69
CA VAL A 91 -1.28 4.27 9.19
C VAL A 91 -1.30 4.28 10.72
N CYS A 92 -0.63 3.35 11.38
CA CYS A 92 -0.51 3.32 12.84
C CYS A 92 0.15 4.60 13.38
N ARG A 93 1.20 5.11 12.71
CA ARG A 93 1.85 6.37 13.06
C ARG A 93 0.88 7.54 12.98
N GLN A 94 0.09 7.65 11.91
CA GLN A 94 -0.93 8.68 11.77
C GLN A 94 -1.97 8.60 12.89
N LEU A 95 -2.48 7.39 13.18
CA LEU A 95 -3.46 7.18 14.24
C LEU A 95 -2.91 7.53 15.62
N TYR A 96 -1.65 7.20 15.90
CA TYR A 96 -0.98 7.58 17.14
C TYR A 96 -0.87 9.10 17.28
N LEU A 97 -0.42 9.79 16.23
CA LEU A 97 -0.32 11.24 16.22
C LEU A 97 -1.68 11.95 16.32
N GLU A 98 -2.74 11.33 15.82
CA GLU A 98 -4.13 11.78 15.98
C GLU A 98 -4.71 11.46 17.38
N GLY A 99 -3.97 10.77 18.25
CA GLY A 99 -4.46 10.33 19.57
C GLY A 99 -5.50 9.20 19.51
N LYS A 100 -5.64 8.54 18.35
CA LYS A 100 -6.59 7.44 18.09
C LYS A 100 -6.01 6.05 18.33
N LEU A 101 -4.69 5.96 18.53
CA LEU A 101 -3.97 4.75 18.91
C LEU A 101 -3.08 5.09 20.12
N LYS A 102 -2.97 4.17 21.09
CA LYS A 102 -2.17 4.33 22.31
C LYS A 102 -0.96 3.42 22.29
#